data_AF-A7GCP6-F1
#
_entry.id   AF-A7GCP6-F1
#
_cell.length_a   1.000
_cell.length_b   1.000
_cell.length_c   1.000
_cell.angle_alpha   90.00
_cell.angle_beta   90.00
_cell.angle_gamma   90.00
#
_symmetry.space_group_name_H-M   'P 1'
#
loop_
_entity.id
_entity.type
_entity.pdbx_description
1 polymer ?
#
loop_
_entity_poly.entity_id
_entity_poly.type
_entity_poly.pdbx_seq_one_letter_code
_entity_poly.pdbx_strand_id
1 'polypeptide(L)'
;MEKSNKICKYQLETSIKPILIYYSILIGVLLLVLIQKSFMYPYSNIQSNGIEMSTAIFIFIMALNSFKSSFYFSQGNNISRNSFIIGTIKSGIIMAAVLSLIDVIINRMYNIFIICPTNFDMIYRNPSYGVNDSWKVMLNHSIANSLETYLWNLAVYIFLFMLGLLITIIYFRLNKLGQVVVSIIPVLLIVIVNNFYSYIPTKVWNFIGNAFGANTKNPYMAILTFIILSILAIAGQYLLIKKAVTDKN
;
A
#
# COMPACT_ATOMS: atom_id res chain seq x y z
N MET A 1 22.89 3.04 21.13
CA MET A 1 21.78 2.75 20.18
C MET A 1 20.81 3.92 20.21
N GLU A 2 20.65 4.63 19.10
CA GLU A 2 19.72 5.78 19.01
C GLU A 2 18.31 5.38 19.46
N LYS A 3 17.63 6.27 20.20
CA LYS A 3 16.24 6.04 20.69
C LYS A 3 15.28 5.70 19.54
N SER A 4 15.52 6.26 18.34
CA SER A 4 14.78 5.98 17.11
C SER A 4 14.84 4.51 16.68
N ASN A 5 16.02 3.88 16.78
CA ASN A 5 16.20 2.47 16.38
C ASN A 5 15.51 1.51 17.34
N LYS A 6 15.43 1.86 18.64
CA LYS A 6 14.65 1.09 19.62
C LYS A 6 13.16 1.14 19.30
N ILE A 7 12.63 2.30 18.91
CA ILE A 7 11.24 2.46 18.50
C ILE A 7 10.96 1.69 17.20
N CYS A 8 11.87 1.78 16.23
CA CYS A 8 11.76 1.00 14.99
C CYS A 8 11.66 -0.50 15.29
N LYS A 9 12.54 -1.04 16.15
CA LYS A 9 12.50 -2.44 16.56
C LYS A 9 11.18 -2.80 17.26
N TYR A 10 10.73 -1.97 18.20
CA TYR A 10 9.45 -2.16 18.89
C TYR A 10 8.27 -2.20 17.92
N GLN A 11 8.17 -1.24 16.99
CA GLN A 11 7.10 -1.21 15.99
C GLN A 11 7.12 -2.46 15.11
N LEU A 12 8.30 -2.89 14.66
CA LEU A 12 8.45 -4.13 13.89
C LEU A 12 7.98 -5.35 14.69
N GLU A 13 8.43 -5.52 15.94
CA GLU A 13 8.03 -6.65 16.79
C GLU A 13 6.51 -6.68 17.02
N THR A 14 5.88 -5.53 17.25
CA THR A 14 4.42 -5.45 17.40
C THR A 14 3.66 -5.76 16.11
N SER A 15 4.27 -5.51 14.94
CA SER A 15 3.66 -5.75 13.63
C SER A 15 3.74 -7.21 13.16
N ILE A 16 4.66 -8.02 13.69
CA ILE A 16 4.88 -9.41 13.25
C ILE A 16 3.59 -10.23 13.37
N LYS A 17 2.92 -10.20 14.52
CA LYS A 17 1.71 -10.99 14.73
C LYS A 17 0.56 -10.61 13.78
N PRO A 18 0.20 -9.31 13.62
CA PRO A 18 -0.74 -8.89 12.58
C PRO A 18 -0.36 -9.34 11.16
N ILE A 19 0.92 -9.21 10.78
CA ILE A 19 1.41 -9.61 9.45
C ILE A 19 1.24 -11.11 9.23
N LEU A 20 1.58 -11.93 10.23
CA LEU A 20 1.42 -13.38 10.15
C LEU A 20 -0.06 -13.78 9.98
N ILE A 21 -0.95 -13.21 10.79
CA ILE A 21 -2.39 -13.47 10.70
C ILE A 21 -2.91 -13.09 9.32
N TYR A 22 -2.54 -11.92 8.81
CA TYR A 22 -2.93 -11.45 7.48
C TYR A 22 -2.51 -12.43 6.38
N TYR A 23 -1.23 -12.81 6.32
CA TYR A 23 -0.76 -13.73 5.29
C TYR A 23 -1.31 -15.15 5.44
N SER A 24 -1.56 -15.63 6.66
CA SER A 24 -2.24 -16.92 6.85
C SER A 24 -3.65 -16.91 6.24
N ILE A 25 -4.41 -15.83 6.42
CA ILE A 25 -5.74 -15.68 5.83
C ILE A 25 -5.62 -15.57 4.31
N LEU A 26 -4.71 -14.72 3.80
CA LEU A 26 -4.51 -14.53 2.36
C LEU A 26 -4.15 -15.84 1.65
N ILE A 27 -3.19 -16.59 2.19
CA ILE A 27 -2.80 -17.90 1.66
C ILE A 27 -3.98 -18.87 1.70
N GLY A 28 -4.74 -18.90 2.81
CA GLY A 28 -5.95 -19.72 2.92
C GLY A 28 -6.97 -19.42 1.82
N VAL A 29 -7.24 -18.14 1.53
CA VAL A 29 -8.13 -17.71 0.45
C VAL A 29 -7.59 -18.14 -0.91
N LEU A 30 -6.28 -17.93 -1.17
CA LEU A 30 -5.67 -18.34 -2.44
C LEU A 30 -5.77 -19.85 -2.66
N LEU A 31 -5.56 -20.66 -1.62
CA LEU A 31 -5.70 -22.12 -1.68
C LEU A 31 -7.14 -22.54 -2.00
N LEU A 32 -8.14 -21.89 -1.40
CA LEU A 32 -9.55 -22.15 -1.71
C LEU A 32 -9.87 -21.89 -3.19
N VAL A 33 -9.31 -20.82 -3.78
CA VAL A 33 -9.45 -20.52 -5.21
C VAL A 33 -8.77 -21.60 -6.08
N LEU A 34 -7.60 -22.11 -5.67
CA LEU A 34 -6.93 -23.21 -6.38
C LEU A 34 -7.78 -24.49 -6.36
N ILE A 35 -8.35 -24.83 -5.20
CA ILE A 35 -9.24 -25.98 -5.02
C ILE A 35 -10.47 -25.80 -5.92
N GLN A 36 -11.12 -24.64 -5.88
CA GLN A 36 -12.28 -24.34 -6.72
C GLN A 36 -11.97 -24.53 -8.21
N LYS A 37 -10.83 -24.01 -8.69
CA LYS A 37 -10.39 -24.24 -10.08
C LYS A 37 -10.26 -25.73 -10.39
N SER A 38 -9.61 -26.49 -9.52
CA SER A 38 -9.36 -27.92 -9.74
C SER A 38 -10.64 -28.76 -9.83
N PHE A 39 -11.66 -28.43 -9.02
CA PHE A 39 -12.90 -29.22 -8.96
C PHE A 39 -13.98 -28.73 -9.93
N MET A 40 -14.20 -27.42 -10.03
CA MET A 40 -15.33 -26.87 -10.78
C MET A 40 -14.97 -26.50 -12.22
N TYR A 41 -13.70 -26.18 -12.48
CA TYR A 41 -13.29 -25.55 -13.73
C TYR A 41 -11.95 -26.06 -14.29
N PRO A 42 -11.72 -27.38 -14.35
CA PRO A 42 -10.41 -27.97 -14.63
C PRO A 42 -9.80 -27.58 -15.99
N TYR A 43 -10.64 -27.32 -17.00
CA TYR A 43 -10.21 -26.99 -18.36
C TYR A 43 -10.30 -25.50 -18.71
N SER A 44 -10.72 -24.66 -17.78
CA SER A 44 -10.89 -23.22 -18.04
C SER A 44 -9.68 -22.41 -17.56
N ASN A 45 -9.36 -21.37 -18.32
CA ASN A 45 -8.31 -20.42 -17.97
C ASN A 45 -8.90 -19.33 -17.07
N ILE A 46 -9.11 -19.65 -15.79
CA ILE A 46 -9.49 -18.67 -14.77
C ILE A 46 -8.30 -17.73 -14.52
N GLN A 47 -8.61 -16.44 -14.38
CA GLN A 47 -7.68 -15.44 -13.89
C GLN A 47 -8.09 -14.99 -12.49
N SER A 48 -7.09 -14.65 -11.66
CA SER A 48 -7.30 -14.16 -10.30
C SER A 48 -6.30 -13.04 -10.03
N ASN A 49 -6.76 -11.86 -9.61
CA ASN A 49 -5.93 -10.66 -9.45
C ASN A 49 -6.14 -10.03 -8.07
N GLY A 50 -5.27 -9.09 -7.68
CA GLY A 50 -5.50 -8.22 -6.51
C GLY A 50 -4.79 -8.63 -5.22
N ILE A 51 -3.82 -9.55 -5.29
CA ILE A 51 -2.97 -9.92 -4.14
C ILE A 51 -2.28 -8.66 -3.57
N GLU A 52 -1.67 -7.86 -4.44
CA GLU A 52 -0.95 -6.64 -4.04
C GLU A 52 -1.90 -5.58 -3.49
N MET A 53 -3.12 -5.49 -4.02
CA MET A 53 -4.11 -4.53 -3.55
C MET A 53 -4.58 -4.87 -2.13
N SER A 54 -4.76 -6.15 -1.82
CA SER A 54 -5.05 -6.61 -0.46
C SER A 54 -3.95 -6.17 0.51
N THR A 55 -2.68 -6.36 0.14
CA THR A 55 -1.55 -6.00 1.02
C THR A 55 -1.39 -4.48 1.14
N ALA A 56 -1.66 -3.73 0.06
CA ALA A 56 -1.74 -2.27 0.07
C ALA A 56 -2.77 -1.75 1.10
N ILE A 57 -3.96 -2.36 1.13
CA ILE A 57 -5.01 -2.00 2.11
C ILE A 57 -4.56 -2.40 3.52
N PHE A 58 -3.97 -3.58 3.69
CA PHE A 58 -3.50 -4.05 4.99
C PHE A 58 -2.43 -3.12 5.59
N ILE A 59 -1.38 -2.78 4.83
CA ILE A 59 -0.31 -1.90 5.34
C ILE A 59 -0.84 -0.49 5.67
N PHE A 60 -1.81 0.01 4.89
CA PHE A 60 -2.50 1.27 5.17
C PHE A 60 -3.26 1.22 6.50
N ILE A 61 -4.07 0.18 6.74
CA ILE A 61 -4.81 0.00 8.00
C ILE A 61 -3.84 -0.20 9.18
N MET A 62 -2.74 -0.92 8.98
CA MET A 62 -1.74 -1.11 10.01
C MET A 62 -1.08 0.22 10.39
N ALA A 63 -0.76 1.06 9.40
CA ALA A 63 -0.28 2.42 9.64
C ALA A 63 -1.29 3.23 10.46
N LEU A 64 -2.58 3.16 10.09
CA LEU A 64 -3.64 3.89 10.79
C LEU A 64 -3.72 3.53 12.29
N ASN A 65 -3.41 2.28 12.65
CA ASN A 65 -3.49 1.79 14.02
C ASN A 65 -2.16 1.85 14.81
N SER A 66 -1.03 2.07 14.14
CA SER A 66 0.31 1.97 14.77
C SER A 66 0.76 3.20 15.57
N PHE A 67 0.03 4.32 15.50
CA PHE A 67 0.46 5.58 16.11
C PHE A 67 0.10 5.71 17.59
N LYS A 68 -1.19 5.64 17.96
CA LYS A 68 -1.70 6.13 19.26
C LYS A 68 -1.07 5.43 20.47
N SER A 69 -1.15 4.10 20.51
CA SER A 69 -0.64 3.32 21.65
C SER A 69 0.88 3.47 21.79
N SER A 70 1.60 3.25 20.69
CA SER A 70 3.06 3.36 20.62
C SER A 70 3.56 4.77 20.95
N PHE A 71 2.81 5.81 20.58
CA PHE A 71 3.14 7.20 20.91
C PHE A 71 3.06 7.46 22.41
N TYR A 72 1.95 7.11 23.08
CA TYR A 72 1.81 7.28 24.53
C TYR A 72 2.86 6.49 25.30
N PHE A 73 3.10 5.23 24.91
CA PHE A 73 4.15 4.41 25.50
C PHE A 73 5.53 5.07 25.35
N SER A 74 5.84 5.63 24.18
CA SER A 74 7.11 6.32 23.94
C SER A 74 7.24 7.62 24.74
N GLN A 75 6.15 8.39 24.90
CA GLN A 75 6.16 9.59 25.73
C GLN A 75 6.36 9.25 27.22
N GLY A 76 5.71 8.19 27.72
CA GLY A 76 5.92 7.69 29.09
C GLY A 76 7.35 7.22 29.39
N ASN A 77 8.11 6.87 28.35
CA ASN A 77 9.52 6.47 28.45
C ASN A 77 10.52 7.61 28.15
N ASN A 78 10.09 8.89 28.21
CA ASN A 78 10.94 10.05 27.93
C ASN A 78 11.65 9.99 26.56
N ILE A 79 10.94 9.47 25.55
CA ILE A 79 11.41 9.48 24.16
C ILE A 79 10.82 10.68 23.44
N SER A 80 11.69 11.47 22.81
CA SER A 80 11.27 12.66 22.06
C SER A 80 10.35 12.28 20.90
N ARG A 81 9.42 13.19 20.58
CA ARG A 81 8.48 13.02 19.45
C ARG A 81 9.21 12.86 18.12
N ASN A 82 10.31 13.57 17.93
CA ASN A 82 11.17 13.46 16.74
C ASN A 82 11.81 12.07 16.64
N SER A 83 12.30 11.51 17.75
CA SER A 83 12.84 10.14 17.75
C SER A 83 11.75 9.10 17.48
N PHE A 84 10.52 9.32 17.96
CA PHE A 84 9.38 8.46 17.69
C PHE A 84 9.01 8.43 16.21
N ILE A 85 8.78 9.60 15.59
CA ILE A 85 8.39 9.66 14.19
C ILE A 85 9.47 9.09 13.26
N ILE A 86 10.75 9.39 13.51
CA ILE A 86 11.87 8.81 12.76
C ILE A 86 11.85 7.28 12.88
N GLY A 87 11.66 6.76 14.10
CA GLY A 87 11.60 5.31 14.35
C GLY A 87 10.44 4.64 13.61
N THR A 88 9.25 5.24 13.65
CA THR A 88 8.05 4.70 13.00
C THR A 88 8.13 4.80 11.46
N ILE A 89 8.74 5.86 10.91
CA ILE A 89 9.03 5.98 9.47
C ILE A 89 9.99 4.86 9.03
N LYS A 90 11.08 4.64 9.78
CA LYS A 90 12.05 3.57 9.50
C LYS A 90 11.38 2.20 9.51
N SER A 91 10.54 1.91 10.52
CA SER A 91 9.81 0.64 10.56
C SER A 91 8.87 0.50 9.36
N GLY A 92 8.17 1.58 8.97
CA GLY A 92 7.31 1.61 7.80
C GLY A 92 7.99 1.21 6.50
N ILE A 93 9.18 1.78 6.25
CA ILE A 93 9.99 1.48 5.07
C ILE A 93 10.44 0.01 5.08
N ILE A 94 10.89 -0.50 6.23
CA ILE A 94 11.31 -1.91 6.37
C ILE A 94 10.12 -2.84 6.13
N MET A 95 8.96 -2.55 6.70
CA MET A 95 7.75 -3.35 6.51
C MET A 95 7.31 -3.34 5.04
N ALA A 96 7.26 -2.17 4.41
CA ALA A 96 6.91 -2.05 3.00
C ALA A 96 7.83 -2.91 2.11
N ALA A 97 9.15 -2.89 2.36
CA ALA A 97 10.11 -3.69 1.62
C ALA A 97 9.94 -5.20 1.82
N VAL A 98 9.67 -5.64 3.05
CA VAL A 98 9.44 -7.06 3.35
C VAL A 98 8.12 -7.53 2.73
N LEU A 99 7.03 -6.78 2.89
CA LEU A 99 5.72 -7.12 2.36
C LEU A 99 5.72 -7.15 0.83
N SER A 100 6.33 -6.17 0.16
CA SER A 100 6.42 -6.16 -1.30
C SER A 100 7.24 -7.34 -1.83
N LEU A 101 8.26 -7.79 -1.10
CA LEU A 101 9.05 -8.98 -1.47
C LEU A 101 8.21 -10.25 -1.32
N ILE A 102 7.52 -10.41 -0.20
CA ILE A 102 6.64 -11.56 0.06
C ILE A 102 5.56 -11.65 -1.01
N ASP A 103 4.91 -10.53 -1.34
CA ASP A 103 3.84 -10.51 -2.35
C ASP A 103 4.34 -10.90 -3.73
N VAL A 104 5.52 -10.44 -4.14
CA VAL A 104 6.11 -10.87 -5.42
C VAL A 104 6.37 -12.38 -5.40
N ILE A 105 6.92 -12.92 -4.32
CA ILE A 105 7.16 -14.37 -4.20
C ILE A 105 5.84 -15.15 -4.26
N ILE A 106 4.83 -14.74 -3.49
CA ILE A 106 3.50 -15.37 -3.48
C ILE A 106 2.88 -15.30 -4.87
N ASN A 107 2.89 -14.13 -5.53
CA ASN A 107 2.35 -13.98 -6.88
C ASN A 107 3.07 -14.92 -7.86
N ARG A 108 4.41 -14.99 -7.84
CA ARG A 108 5.16 -15.87 -8.75
C ARG A 108 4.86 -17.35 -8.51
N MET A 109 4.74 -17.78 -7.26
CA MET A 109 4.33 -19.16 -6.95
C MET A 109 2.89 -19.44 -7.37
N TYR A 110 1.97 -18.52 -7.08
CA TYR A 110 0.55 -18.66 -7.41
C TYR A 110 0.32 -18.68 -8.92
N ASN A 111 1.10 -17.90 -9.66
CA ASN A 111 1.04 -17.80 -11.11
C ASN A 111 1.45 -19.09 -11.86
N ILE A 112 2.11 -20.03 -11.18
CA ILE A 112 2.38 -21.39 -11.70
C ILE A 112 1.06 -22.16 -11.88
N PHE A 113 0.07 -21.90 -11.01
CA PHE A 113 -1.19 -22.63 -10.97
C PHE A 113 -2.33 -21.88 -11.65
N ILE A 114 -2.42 -20.55 -11.50
CA ILE A 114 -3.50 -19.71 -12.04
C ILE A 114 -2.91 -18.42 -12.58
N ILE A 115 -3.38 -17.97 -13.76
CA ILE A 115 -2.96 -16.70 -14.34
C ILE A 115 -3.32 -15.57 -13.36
N CYS A 116 -2.29 -14.92 -12.80
CA CYS A 116 -2.43 -13.89 -11.79
C CYS A 116 -1.59 -12.67 -12.14
N PRO A 117 -2.08 -11.80 -13.05
CA PRO A 117 -1.43 -10.54 -13.34
C PRO A 117 -1.42 -9.63 -12.11
N THR A 118 -0.24 -9.06 -11.88
CA THR A 118 -0.03 -8.07 -10.83
C THR A 118 -0.71 -6.75 -11.23
N ASN A 119 -1.04 -5.89 -10.26
CA ASN A 119 -1.51 -4.54 -10.57
C ASN A 119 -0.53 -3.77 -11.46
N PHE A 120 0.77 -3.99 -11.24
CA PHE A 120 1.83 -3.44 -12.09
C PHE A 120 1.69 -3.91 -13.55
N ASP A 121 1.50 -5.21 -13.77
CA ASP A 121 1.35 -5.76 -15.11
C ASP A 121 0.08 -5.22 -15.78
N MET A 122 -1.03 -5.12 -15.05
CA MET A 122 -2.29 -4.59 -15.58
C MET A 122 -2.22 -3.12 -16.01
N ILE A 123 -1.46 -2.30 -15.28
CA ILE A 123 -1.37 -0.86 -15.56
C ILE A 123 -0.34 -0.56 -16.65
N TYR A 124 0.85 -1.17 -16.55
CA TYR A 124 2.03 -0.76 -17.35
C TYR A 124 2.40 -1.74 -18.46
N ARG A 125 1.96 -2.99 -18.41
CA ARG A 125 2.20 -3.95 -19.48
C ARG A 125 1.01 -3.98 -20.43
N ASN A 126 1.30 -4.11 -21.71
CA ASN A 126 0.25 -4.37 -22.69
C ASN A 126 -0.19 -5.83 -22.54
N PRO A 127 -1.49 -6.10 -22.40
CA PRO A 127 -1.98 -7.46 -22.49
C PRO A 127 -1.77 -7.92 -23.95
N SER A 128 -0.74 -8.72 -24.20
CA SER A 128 -0.59 -9.36 -25.51
C SER A 128 -1.63 -10.46 -25.65
N TYR A 129 -2.55 -10.28 -26.59
CA TYR A 129 -3.61 -11.22 -26.91
C TYR A 129 -3.01 -12.46 -27.59
N GLY A 130 -3.23 -13.64 -27.00
CA GLY A 130 -2.98 -14.89 -27.71
C GLY A 130 -3.99 -15.05 -28.85
N VAL A 131 -3.52 -15.48 -30.02
CA VAL A 131 -4.26 -15.61 -31.30
C VAL A 131 -5.51 -16.52 -31.23
N ASN A 132 -5.76 -17.20 -30.11
CA ASN A 132 -6.94 -18.04 -29.88
C ASN A 132 -7.81 -17.47 -28.73
N ASP A 133 -8.65 -16.48 -29.06
CA ASP A 133 -9.93 -16.03 -28.45
C ASP A 133 -10.23 -16.34 -26.97
N SER A 134 -9.23 -16.24 -26.10
CA SER A 134 -9.44 -16.20 -24.66
C SER A 134 -8.54 -15.13 -24.07
N TRP A 135 -9.15 -14.21 -23.31
CA TRP A 135 -8.47 -13.16 -22.57
C TRP A 135 -7.32 -13.79 -21.78
N LYS A 136 -6.09 -13.61 -22.24
CA LYS A 136 -4.88 -14.09 -21.55
C LYS A 136 -3.89 -12.95 -21.52
N VAL A 137 -3.72 -12.35 -20.35
CA VAL A 137 -2.59 -11.46 -20.11
C VAL A 137 -1.35 -12.34 -20.09
N MET A 138 -0.49 -12.22 -21.09
CA MET A 138 0.77 -12.98 -21.12
C MET A 138 1.70 -12.41 -20.04
N LEU A 139 1.97 -13.21 -19.01
CA LEU A 139 2.78 -12.79 -17.87
C LEU A 139 4.26 -12.96 -18.17
N ASN A 140 5.01 -11.86 -18.05
CA ASN A 140 6.45 -11.89 -18.20
C ASN A 140 7.10 -12.31 -16.87
N HIS A 141 7.59 -13.54 -16.82
CA HIS A 141 8.26 -14.10 -15.64
C HIS A 141 9.74 -13.75 -15.53
N SER A 142 10.26 -12.83 -16.37
CA SER A 142 11.65 -12.41 -16.27
C SER A 142 11.99 -11.84 -14.88
N ILE A 143 13.24 -12.04 -14.48
CA ILE A 143 13.79 -11.50 -13.23
C ILE A 143 13.68 -9.97 -13.24
N ALA A 144 13.92 -9.33 -14.39
CA ALA A 144 13.75 -7.90 -14.58
C ALA A 144 12.31 -7.45 -14.29
N ASN A 145 11.29 -8.12 -14.85
CA ASN A 145 9.89 -7.77 -14.59
C ASN A 145 9.52 -7.92 -13.10
N SER A 146 10.06 -8.95 -12.44
CA SER A 146 9.84 -9.19 -11.01
C SER A 146 10.49 -8.13 -10.12
N LEU A 147 11.68 -7.64 -10.50
CA LEU A 147 12.32 -6.52 -9.82
C LEU A 147 11.55 -5.20 -10.03
N GLU A 148 11.07 -4.93 -11.24
CA GLU A 148 10.24 -3.75 -11.52
C GLU A 148 8.93 -3.79 -10.73
N THR A 149 8.26 -4.95 -10.70
CA THR A 149 7.05 -5.18 -9.89
C THR A 149 7.34 -4.93 -8.41
N TYR A 150 8.45 -5.47 -7.89
CA TYR A 150 8.87 -5.29 -6.50
C TYR A 150 9.10 -3.81 -6.16
N LEU A 151 9.85 -3.08 -6.98
CA LEU A 151 10.14 -1.66 -6.76
C LEU A 151 8.88 -0.80 -6.82
N TRP A 152 7.97 -1.12 -7.74
CA TRP A 152 6.68 -0.44 -7.84
C TRP A 152 5.81 -0.69 -6.60
N ASN A 153 5.65 -1.95 -6.18
CA ASN A 153 4.90 -2.30 -4.96
C ASN A 153 5.53 -1.66 -3.71
N LEU A 154 6.86 -1.67 -3.61
CA LEU A 154 7.58 -1.03 -2.52
C LEU A 154 7.25 0.46 -2.42
N ALA A 155 7.26 1.18 -3.56
CA ALA A 155 6.95 2.61 -3.58
C ALA A 155 5.49 2.87 -3.15
N VAL A 156 4.54 2.07 -3.64
CA VAL A 156 3.12 2.15 -3.26
C VAL A 156 2.94 1.89 -1.75
N TYR A 157 3.58 0.85 -1.22
CA TYR A 157 3.43 0.45 0.18
C TYR A 157 4.05 1.47 1.14
N ILE A 158 5.20 2.05 0.78
CA ILE A 158 5.78 3.18 1.53
C ILE A 158 4.80 4.34 1.54
N PHE A 159 4.29 4.74 0.37
CA PHE A 159 3.34 5.85 0.26
C PHE A 159 2.09 5.63 1.13
N LEU A 160 1.46 4.46 1.01
CA LEU A 160 0.27 4.15 1.78
C LEU A 160 0.55 4.10 3.29
N PHE A 161 1.68 3.55 3.71
CA PHE A 161 2.06 3.59 5.11
C PHE A 161 2.24 5.03 5.62
N MET A 162 2.95 5.88 4.86
CA MET A 162 3.14 7.28 5.25
C MET A 162 1.84 8.08 5.24
N LEU A 163 0.95 7.81 4.29
CA LEU A 163 -0.36 8.43 4.21
C LEU A 163 -1.24 8.00 5.39
N GLY A 164 -1.27 6.71 5.73
CA GLY A 164 -1.98 6.21 6.92
C GLY A 164 -1.46 6.83 8.21
N LEU A 165 -0.14 6.90 8.40
CA LEU A 165 0.45 7.58 9.55
C LEU A 165 0.06 9.06 9.63
N LEU A 166 0.09 9.77 8.48
CA LEU A 166 -0.28 11.18 8.42
C LEU A 166 -1.74 11.39 8.83
N ILE A 167 -2.66 10.57 8.31
CA ILE A 167 -4.08 10.61 8.67
C ILE A 167 -4.26 10.37 10.17
N THR A 168 -3.57 9.38 10.76
CA THR A 168 -3.73 9.11 12.19
C THR A 168 -3.18 10.23 13.06
N ILE A 169 -2.09 10.89 12.65
CA ILE A 169 -1.60 12.08 13.36
C ILE A 169 -2.64 13.21 13.28
N ILE A 170 -3.32 13.38 12.15
CA ILE A 170 -4.43 14.33 12.00
C ILE A 170 -5.58 13.94 12.95
N TYR A 171 -6.01 12.67 12.95
CA TYR A 171 -7.09 12.17 13.82
C TYR A 171 -6.79 12.35 15.30
N PHE A 172 -5.52 12.16 15.68
CA PHE A 172 -5.07 12.36 17.05
C PHE A 172 -5.30 13.80 17.54
N ARG A 173 -5.27 14.77 16.63
CA ARG A 173 -5.49 16.20 16.93
C ARG A 173 -6.95 16.62 16.85
N LEU A 174 -7.79 15.85 16.17
CA LEU A 174 -9.19 16.18 15.96
C LEU A 174 -10.07 15.57 17.06
N ASN A 175 -11.12 16.31 17.40
CA ASN A 175 -12.28 15.85 18.16
C ASN A 175 -13.13 14.88 17.30
N LYS A 176 -14.04 14.13 17.94
CA LYS A 176 -14.82 13.05 17.28
C LYS A 176 -15.49 13.52 15.98
N LEU A 177 -16.10 14.71 15.98
CA LEU A 177 -16.71 15.31 14.79
C LEU A 177 -15.70 15.57 13.67
N GLY A 178 -14.51 16.09 14.00
CA GLY A 178 -13.45 16.31 13.00
C GLY A 178 -12.93 15.01 12.37
N GLN A 179 -12.84 13.93 13.15
CA GLN A 179 -12.45 12.61 12.63
C GLN A 179 -13.48 12.08 11.62
N VAL A 180 -14.78 12.28 11.90
CA VAL A 180 -15.87 11.91 10.98
C VAL A 180 -15.77 12.69 9.68
N VAL A 181 -15.60 14.02 9.75
CA VAL A 181 -15.46 14.86 8.56
C VAL A 181 -14.30 14.40 7.68
N VAL A 182 -13.11 14.17 8.27
CA VAL A 182 -11.94 13.73 7.48
C VAL A 182 -12.14 12.34 6.89
N SER A 183 -12.87 11.44 7.57
CA SER A 183 -13.21 10.11 7.06
C SER A 183 -14.18 10.14 5.87
N ILE A 184 -15.02 11.17 5.78
CA ILE A 184 -16.00 11.34 4.69
C ILE A 184 -15.33 11.86 3.40
N ILE A 185 -14.22 12.61 3.51
CA ILE A 185 -13.53 13.24 2.36
C ILE A 185 -13.17 12.22 1.26
N PRO A 186 -12.53 11.06 1.54
CA PRO A 186 -12.21 10.07 0.51
C PRO A 186 -13.46 9.54 -0.22
N VAL A 187 -14.55 9.31 0.52
CA VAL A 187 -15.81 8.80 -0.05
C VAL A 187 -16.44 9.85 -0.98
N LEU A 188 -16.50 11.11 -0.55
CA LEU A 188 -16.99 12.21 -1.38
C LEU A 188 -16.15 12.38 -2.64
N LEU A 189 -14.82 12.28 -2.53
CA LEU A 189 -13.92 12.34 -3.68
C LEU A 189 -14.24 11.25 -4.71
N ILE A 190 -14.45 10.00 -4.28
CA ILE A 190 -14.80 8.89 -5.17
C ILE A 190 -16.15 9.16 -5.86
N VAL A 191 -17.15 9.59 -5.11
CA VAL A 191 -18.49 9.89 -5.64
C VAL A 191 -18.40 11.03 -6.68
N ILE A 192 -17.67 12.10 -6.38
CA ILE A 192 -17.51 13.23 -7.31
C ILE A 192 -16.76 12.78 -8.56
N VAL A 193 -15.64 12.09 -8.43
CA VAL A 193 -14.84 11.65 -9.56
C VAL A 193 -15.64 10.72 -10.48
N ASN A 194 -16.42 9.79 -9.93
CA ASN A 194 -17.22 8.86 -10.73
C ASN A 194 -18.39 9.54 -11.43
N ASN A 195 -19.13 10.42 -10.75
CA ASN A 195 -20.33 11.05 -11.32
C ASN A 195 -20.00 12.24 -12.25
N PHE A 196 -18.87 12.92 -12.01
CA PHE A 196 -18.46 14.11 -12.76
C PHE A 196 -17.21 13.88 -13.62
N TYR A 197 -16.89 12.63 -13.92
CA TYR A 197 -15.70 12.27 -14.72
C TYR A 197 -15.58 13.08 -16.02
N SER A 198 -16.70 13.25 -16.74
CA SER A 198 -16.79 13.97 -18.01
C SER A 198 -16.62 15.49 -17.89
N TYR A 199 -16.87 16.06 -16.71
CA TYR A 199 -16.74 17.50 -16.45
C TYR A 199 -15.33 17.88 -15.98
N ILE A 200 -14.53 16.91 -15.53
CA ILE A 200 -13.13 17.14 -15.18
C ILE A 200 -12.34 17.34 -16.49
N PRO A 201 -11.61 18.46 -16.65
CA PRO A 201 -10.90 18.75 -17.89
C PRO A 201 -9.94 17.62 -18.26
N THR A 202 -9.93 17.22 -19.54
CA THR A 202 -9.06 16.15 -20.06
C THR A 202 -7.58 16.40 -19.78
N LYS A 203 -7.16 17.67 -19.70
CA LYS A 203 -5.81 18.08 -19.29
C LYS A 203 -5.44 17.59 -17.88
N VAL A 204 -6.40 17.58 -16.94
CA VAL A 204 -6.18 17.07 -15.57
C VAL A 204 -5.98 15.56 -15.60
N TRP A 205 -6.80 14.83 -16.34
CA TRP A 205 -6.65 13.39 -16.51
C TRP A 205 -5.33 13.02 -17.19
N ASN A 206 -4.92 13.77 -18.21
CA ASN A 206 -3.63 13.57 -18.87
C ASN A 206 -2.46 13.89 -17.94
N PHE A 207 -2.57 14.94 -17.12
CA PHE A 207 -1.56 15.25 -16.11
C PHE A 207 -1.41 14.11 -15.10
N ILE A 208 -2.52 13.62 -14.54
CA ILE A 208 -2.51 12.49 -13.59
C ILE A 208 -1.95 11.22 -14.27
N GLY A 209 -2.46 10.88 -15.46
CA GLY A 209 -2.03 9.73 -16.22
C GLY A 209 -0.54 9.78 -16.61
N ASN A 210 0.01 10.97 -16.86
CA ASN A 210 1.44 11.16 -17.12
C ASN A 210 2.27 11.10 -15.83
N ALA A 211 1.79 11.69 -14.74
CA ALA A 211 2.47 11.65 -13.43
C ALA A 211 2.62 10.20 -12.93
N PHE A 212 1.57 9.40 -13.08
CA PHE A 212 1.61 7.97 -12.74
C PHE A 212 2.14 7.10 -13.88
N GLY A 213 2.54 7.66 -15.03
CA GLY A 213 3.07 6.93 -16.17
C GLY A 213 2.09 5.96 -16.85
N ALA A 214 0.79 6.06 -16.57
CA ALA A 214 -0.25 5.21 -17.14
C ALA A 214 -0.41 5.45 -18.65
N ASN A 215 -0.29 6.71 -19.10
CA ASN A 215 -0.40 7.09 -20.51
C ASN A 215 0.85 6.70 -21.32
N THR A 216 2.03 6.84 -20.72
CA THR A 216 3.32 6.52 -21.35
C THR A 216 3.75 5.08 -21.15
N LYS A 217 2.96 4.28 -20.39
CA LYS A 217 3.29 2.92 -19.95
C LYS A 217 4.66 2.80 -19.29
N ASN A 218 5.09 3.86 -18.59
CA ASN A 218 6.38 3.92 -17.91
C ASN A 218 6.19 3.79 -16.39
N PRO A 219 6.53 2.64 -15.76
CA PRO A 219 6.34 2.44 -14.33
C PRO A 219 7.28 3.27 -13.46
N TYR A 220 8.42 3.71 -13.98
CA TYR A 220 9.38 4.51 -13.21
C TYR A 220 8.84 5.89 -12.86
N MET A 221 7.97 6.45 -13.72
CA MET A 221 7.26 7.70 -13.43
C MET A 221 6.35 7.55 -12.21
N ALA A 222 5.67 6.40 -12.10
CA ALA A 222 4.81 6.10 -10.96
C ALA A 222 5.61 5.96 -9.67
N ILE A 223 6.72 5.21 -9.72
CA ILE A 223 7.63 5.03 -8.57
C ILE A 223 8.09 6.39 -8.05
N LEU A 224 8.55 7.26 -8.95
CA LEU A 224 8.99 8.62 -8.61
C LEU A 224 7.87 9.43 -7.96
N THR A 225 6.66 9.41 -8.55
CA THR A 225 5.49 10.11 -8.01
C THR A 225 5.12 9.62 -6.61
N PHE A 226 5.09 8.30 -6.37
CA PHE A 226 4.83 7.75 -5.04
C PHE A 226 5.90 8.12 -4.02
N ILE A 227 7.17 8.16 -4.42
CA ILE A 227 8.27 8.61 -3.54
C ILE A 227 8.10 10.08 -3.18
N ILE A 228 7.81 10.96 -4.15
CA ILE A 228 7.57 12.39 -3.89
C ILE A 228 6.40 12.57 -2.91
N LEU A 229 5.29 11.88 -3.16
CA LEU A 229 4.12 11.93 -2.27
C LEU A 229 4.44 11.41 -0.86
N SER A 230 5.28 10.37 -0.75
CA SER A 230 5.75 9.86 0.54
C SER A 230 6.59 10.89 1.29
N ILE A 231 7.49 11.60 0.60
CA ILE A 231 8.31 12.67 1.19
C ILE A 231 7.42 13.82 1.68
N LEU A 232 6.44 14.23 0.89
CA LEU A 232 5.46 15.25 1.29
C LEU A 232 4.65 14.82 2.51
N ALA A 233 4.21 13.55 2.55
CA ALA A 233 3.52 13.00 3.70
C ALA A 233 4.42 13.03 4.95
N ILE A 234 5.67 12.58 4.85
CA ILE A 234 6.66 12.62 5.94
C ILE A 234 6.86 14.06 6.44
N ALA A 235 7.02 15.03 5.54
CA ALA A 235 7.17 16.45 5.90
C ALA A 235 5.93 16.95 6.67
N GLY A 236 4.73 16.60 6.21
CA GLY A 236 3.48 16.87 6.90
C GLY A 236 3.45 16.27 8.31
N GLN A 237 3.87 15.02 8.47
CA GLN A 237 3.92 14.35 9.77
C GLN A 237 4.88 15.08 10.74
N TYR A 238 6.07 15.50 10.29
CA TYR A 238 7.02 16.26 11.12
C TYR A 238 6.47 17.62 11.57
N LEU A 239 5.77 18.32 10.69
CA LEU A 239 5.15 19.61 11.02
C LEU A 239 4.04 19.45 12.06
N LEU A 240 3.23 18.39 11.92
CA LEU A 240 2.09 18.14 12.80
C LEU A 240 2.53 17.63 14.18
N ILE A 241 3.58 16.79 14.26
CA ILE A 241 3.99 16.18 15.54
C ILE A 241 4.64 17.19 16.50
N LYS A 242 5.29 18.24 15.97
CA LYS A 242 5.83 19.34 16.79
C LYS A 242 4.73 20.09 17.54
N LYS A 243 3.53 20.18 16.95
CA LYS A 243 2.36 20.88 17.51
C LYS A 243 1.40 19.95 18.26
N ALA A 244 1.70 18.66 18.40
CA ALA A 244 0.84 17.72 19.11
C ALA A 244 0.94 17.95 20.62
N VAL A 245 -0.03 18.62 21.24
CA VAL A 245 -0.04 18.84 22.69
C VAL A 245 -0.33 17.51 23.40
N THR A 246 0.50 17.14 24.39
CA THR A 246 0.27 15.99 25.28
C THR A 246 -0.65 16.40 26.43
N ASP A 247 -1.77 17.04 26.14
CA ASP A 247 -2.73 17.41 27.17
C ASP A 247 -4.01 16.61 26.95
N LYS A 248 -4.15 15.57 27.77
CA LYS A 248 -5.44 15.14 28.30
C LYS A 248 -5.23 14.69 29.74
N ASN A 249 -5.41 15.65 30.65
CA ASN A 249 -6.10 15.36 31.91
C ASN A 249 -7.50 14.83 31.58
#